data_AF-A0A964VPZ9-F1
#
_entry.id   AF-A0A964VPZ9-F1
#
_cell.length_a   1.000
_cell.length_b   1.000
_cell.length_c   1.000
_cell.angle_alpha   90.00
_cell.angle_beta   90.00
_cell.angle_gamma   90.00
#
_symmetry.space_group_name_H-M   'P 1'
#
loop_
_entity.id
_entity.type
_entity.pdbx_description
1 polymer ?
#
loop_
_entity_poly.entity_id
_entity_poly.type
_entity_poly.pdbx_seq_one_letter_code
_entity_poly.pdbx_strand_id
1 'polypeptide(L)'
;MIEREIKKLELQNSLVPFDEWFDSLGDKRMQAVVDARLVRVRAGNFGDAKSVGGGVFELRITFGPGLRVYYGLRGQQVVVLLGGGDKRSQPRDIRRAQQLWQQFTKHAP
;
A
#
# COMPACT_ATOMS: atom_id res chain seq x y z
N MET A 1 7.58 4.85 -20.59
CA MET A 1 7.24 4.58 -19.18
C MET A 1 5.73 4.72 -19.03
N ILE A 2 5.07 3.82 -18.31
CA ILE A 2 3.62 3.92 -18.06
C ILE A 2 3.45 4.67 -16.74
N GLU A 3 2.86 5.86 -16.81
CA GLU A 3 2.47 6.59 -15.62
C GLU A 3 1.30 5.89 -14.94
N ARG A 4 1.36 5.83 -13.61
CA ARG A 4 0.39 5.12 -12.78
C ARG A 4 -0.27 6.08 -11.81
N GLU A 5 -1.58 5.95 -11.71
CA GLU A 5 -2.37 6.65 -10.72
C GLU A 5 -2.26 5.93 -9.37
N ILE A 6 -1.99 6.68 -8.30
CA ILE A 6 -2.04 6.15 -6.93
C ILE A 6 -3.34 6.62 -6.30
N LYS A 7 -4.20 5.67 -5.91
CA LYS A 7 -5.38 5.90 -5.10
C LYS A 7 -5.19 5.30 -3.72
N LYS A 8 -5.77 5.93 -2.71
CA LYS A 8 -5.91 5.32 -1.39
C LYS A 8 -7.28 4.66 -1.31
N LEU A 9 -7.37 3.49 -0.70
CA LEU A 9 -8.66 2.89 -0.43
C LEU A 9 -9.40 3.74 0.60
N GLU A 10 -10.62 4.15 0.27
CA GLU A 10 -11.55 4.78 1.21
C GLU A 10 -12.68 3.80 1.51
N LEU A 11 -12.92 3.57 2.80
CA LEU A 11 -13.98 2.68 3.28
C LEU A 11 -15.30 3.43 3.43
N GLN A 12 -16.40 2.70 3.59
CA GLN A 12 -17.76 3.27 3.71
C GLN A 12 -17.92 4.24 4.89
N ASN A 13 -17.09 4.10 5.93
CA ASN A 13 -17.06 4.99 7.09
C ASN A 13 -16.04 6.14 6.93
N SER A 14 -15.64 6.47 5.70
CA SER A 14 -14.63 7.49 5.35
C SER A 14 -13.24 7.24 5.94
N LEU A 15 -12.99 6.02 6.43
CA LEU A 15 -11.68 5.61 6.90
C LEU A 15 -10.76 5.36 5.71
N VAL A 16 -9.54 5.88 5.76
CA VAL A 16 -8.50 5.64 4.77
C VAL A 16 -7.37 4.86 5.44
N PRO A 17 -7.32 3.51 5.32
CA PRO A 17 -6.38 2.68 6.07
C PRO A 17 -4.90 3.02 5.85
N PHE A 18 -4.57 3.55 4.66
CA PHE A 18 -3.22 4.05 4.39
C PHE A 18 -2.90 5.29 5.23
N ASP A 19 -3.82 6.24 5.34
CA ASP A 19 -3.60 7.50 6.08
C ASP A 19 -3.52 7.24 7.59
N GLU A 20 -4.40 6.40 8.13
CA GLU A 20 -4.31 5.97 9.53
C GLU A 20 -2.93 5.39 9.86
N TRP A 21 -2.43 4.49 9.00
CA TRP A 21 -1.12 3.89 9.19
C TRP A 21 -0.01 4.92 9.01
N PHE A 22 -0.07 5.72 7.95
CA PHE A 22 0.97 6.68 7.60
C PHE A 22 1.14 7.74 8.69
N ASP A 23 0.04 8.24 9.26
CA ASP A 23 0.03 9.19 10.36
C ASP A 23 0.51 8.55 11.68
N SER A 24 0.22 7.25 11.89
CA SER A 24 0.69 6.52 13.06
C SER A 24 2.22 6.33 13.12
N LEU A 25 2.94 6.52 11.99
CA LEU A 25 4.40 6.38 11.96
C LEU A 25 5.11 7.37 12.90
N GLY A 26 4.55 8.57 13.13
CA GLY A 26 5.08 9.61 14.02
C GLY A 26 6.43 10.22 13.62
N ASP A 27 7.28 9.48 12.89
CA ASP A 27 8.58 9.90 12.39
C ASP A 27 8.46 10.42 10.95
N LYS A 28 8.73 11.73 10.79
CA LYS A 28 8.72 12.42 9.49
C LYS A 28 9.69 11.82 8.48
N ARG A 29 10.80 11.22 8.92
CA ARG A 29 11.73 10.53 8.02
C ARG A 29 11.12 9.26 7.45
N MET A 30 10.38 8.49 8.26
CA MET A 30 9.67 7.30 7.77
C MET A 30 8.60 7.68 6.75
N GLN A 31 7.82 8.72 7.03
CA GLN A 31 6.83 9.28 6.08
C GLN A 31 7.48 9.69 4.76
N ALA A 32 8.56 10.47 4.80
CA ALA A 32 9.26 10.93 3.60
C ALA A 32 9.83 9.78 2.74
N VAL A 33 10.32 8.71 3.37
CA VAL A 33 10.83 7.54 2.63
C VAL A 33 9.68 6.78 1.94
N VAL A 34 8.51 6.70 2.57
CA VAL A 34 7.30 6.13 1.96
C VAL A 34 6.86 6.98 0.76
N ASP A 35 6.78 8.30 0.92
CA ASP A 35 6.41 9.21 -0.17
C ASP A 35 7.37 9.11 -1.36
N ALA A 36 8.68 9.08 -1.10
CA ALA A 36 9.70 8.90 -2.14
C ALA A 36 9.58 7.53 -2.85
N ARG A 37 9.10 6.49 -2.15
CA ARG A 37 8.76 5.21 -2.80
C ARG A 37 7.52 5.35 -3.69
N LEU A 38 6.46 6.02 -3.22
CA LEU A 38 5.22 6.20 -3.98
C LEU A 38 5.43 7.06 -5.24
N VAL A 39 6.29 8.08 -5.19
CA VAL A 39 6.69 8.86 -6.38
C VAL A 39 7.29 7.96 -7.46
N ARG A 40 8.17 7.02 -7.09
CA ARG A 40 8.74 6.06 -8.06
C ARG A 40 7.68 5.10 -8.61
N VAL A 41 6.74 4.66 -7.77
CA VAL A 41 5.62 3.82 -8.19
C VAL A 41 4.74 4.52 -9.22
N ARG A 42 4.46 5.83 -9.06
CA ARG A 42 3.75 6.63 -10.07
C ARG A 42 4.47 6.63 -11.42
N ALA A 43 5.80 6.66 -11.42
CA ALA A 43 6.61 6.55 -12.63
C ALA A 43 6.73 5.11 -13.18
N GLY A 44 6.03 4.15 -12.59
CA GLY A 44 6.06 2.73 -12.97
C GLY A 44 7.21 1.93 -12.36
N ASN A 45 8.02 2.52 -11.47
CA ASN A 45 9.13 1.86 -10.79
C ASN A 45 8.74 1.46 -9.36
N PHE A 46 8.34 0.19 -9.19
CA PHE A 46 7.99 -0.36 -7.89
C PHE A 46 9.22 -0.67 -7.02
N GLY A 47 10.35 -0.97 -7.65
CA GLY A 47 11.55 -1.49 -6.99
C GLY A 47 11.28 -2.82 -6.28
N ASP A 48 11.64 -2.93 -4.99
CA ASP A 48 11.40 -4.16 -4.21
C ASP A 48 9.91 -4.30 -3.87
N ALA A 49 9.21 -5.06 -4.71
CA ALA A 49 7.81 -5.38 -4.57
C ALA A 49 7.58 -6.89 -4.72
N LYS A 50 6.61 -7.43 -3.98
CA LYS A 50 6.31 -8.87 -4.00
C LYS A 50 4.81 -9.12 -3.92
N SER A 51 4.30 -10.10 -4.67
CA SER A 51 2.94 -10.61 -4.44
C SER A 51 2.87 -11.33 -3.10
N VAL A 52 1.85 -11.00 -2.32
CA VAL A 52 1.53 -11.69 -1.05
C VAL A 52 0.29 -12.56 -1.17
N GLY A 53 -0.22 -12.76 -2.39
CA GLY A 53 -1.42 -13.55 -2.67
C GLY A 53 -2.72 -12.75 -2.56
N GLY A 54 -3.81 -13.33 -3.07
CA GLY A 54 -5.14 -12.71 -3.02
C GLY A 54 -5.27 -11.41 -3.84
N GLY A 55 -4.43 -11.21 -4.86
CA GLY A 55 -4.40 -9.98 -5.66
C GLY A 55 -3.67 -8.80 -5.01
N VAL A 56 -3.04 -9.02 -3.85
CA VAL A 56 -2.32 -8.00 -3.10
C VAL A 56 -0.81 -8.15 -3.28
N PHE A 57 -0.14 -7.01 -3.31
CA PHE A 57 1.30 -6.86 -3.36
C PHE A 57 1.78 -6.03 -2.17
N GLU A 58 3.04 -6.23 -1.80
CA GLU A 58 3.74 -5.41 -0.80
C GLU A 58 4.93 -4.69 -1.45
N LEU A 59 5.12 -3.42 -1.10
CA LEU A 59 6.37 -2.69 -1.29
C LEU A 59 7.21 -2.88 -0.03
N ARG A 60 8.46 -3.33 -0.20
CA ARG A 60 9.39 -3.51 0.91
C ARG A 60 10.39 -2.38 0.93
N ILE A 61 10.42 -1.64 2.05
CA ILE A 61 11.30 -0.50 2.23
C ILE A 61 12.21 -0.79 3.42
N THR A 62 13.50 -0.96 3.14
CA THR A 62 14.53 -1.19 4.17
C THR A 62 14.93 0.13 4.81
N PHE A 63 14.05 0.66 5.66
CA PHE A 63 14.29 1.83 6.50
C PHE A 63 13.62 1.62 7.85
N GLY A 64 14.29 2.02 8.94
CA GLY A 64 13.80 1.84 10.31
C GLY A 64 13.40 0.37 10.59
N PRO A 65 12.15 0.10 11.02
CA PRO A 65 11.68 -1.25 11.35
C PRO A 65 11.48 -2.16 10.12
N GLY A 66 11.71 -1.64 8.90
CA GLY A 66 11.43 -2.31 7.65
C GLY A 66 9.97 -2.13 7.25
N LEU A 67 9.66 -0.93 6.74
CA LEU A 67 8.30 -0.54 6.35
C LEU A 67 7.74 -1.42 5.22
N ARG A 68 6.44 -1.64 5.25
CA ARG A 68 5.66 -2.36 4.24
C ARG A 68 4.48 -1.51 3.83
N VAL A 69 4.28 -1.33 2.53
CA VAL A 69 3.07 -0.70 1.99
C VAL A 69 2.34 -1.74 1.16
N TYR A 70 1.06 -1.97 1.45
CA TYR A 70 0.26 -2.97 0.76
C TYR A 70 -0.60 -2.30 -0.29
N TYR A 71 -0.68 -2.91 -1.47
CA TYR A 71 -1.46 -2.37 -2.57
C TYR A 71 -2.09 -3.45 -3.44
N GLY A 72 -3.21 -3.11 -4.06
CA GLY A 72 -3.80 -3.87 -5.17
C GLY A 72 -3.61 -3.13 -6.49
N LEU A 73 -3.75 -3.84 -7.61
CA LEU A 73 -3.74 -3.25 -8.95
C LEU A 73 -5.15 -3.33 -9.55
N ARG A 74 -5.72 -2.18 -9.95
CA ARG A 74 -6.94 -2.13 -10.75
C ARG A 74 -6.55 -1.81 -12.20
N GLY A 75 -6.70 -2.81 -13.06
CA GLY A 75 -6.19 -2.75 -14.43
C GLY A 75 -4.66 -2.59 -14.46
N GLN A 76 -4.14 -1.96 -15.52
CA GLN A 76 -2.71 -1.82 -15.71
C GLN A 76 -2.10 -0.57 -15.10
N GLN A 77 -2.90 0.43 -14.69
CA GLN A 77 -2.40 1.77 -14.35
C GLN A 77 -2.74 2.24 -12.93
N VAL A 78 -3.74 1.68 -12.26
CA VAL A 78 -4.18 2.17 -10.95
C VAL A 78 -3.60 1.31 -9.83
N VAL A 79 -2.85 1.94 -8.94
CA VAL A 79 -2.31 1.35 -7.71
C VAL A 79 -3.20 1.80 -6.55
N VAL A 80 -3.88 0.86 -5.89
CA VAL A 80 -4.76 1.14 -4.76
C VAL A 80 -4.05 0.79 -3.46
N LEU A 81 -3.73 1.78 -2.64
CA LEU A 81 -3.08 1.61 -1.34
C LEU A 81 -4.09 1.09 -0.31
N LEU A 82 -3.74 -0.02 0.34
CA LEU A 82 -4.59 -0.77 1.25
C LEU A 82 -4.22 -0.56 2.73
N GLY A 83 -3.09 0.11 2.98
CA GLY A 83 -2.51 0.27 4.30
C GLY A 83 -1.00 0.06 4.27
N GLY A 84 -0.41 -0.01 5.46
CA GLY A 84 0.97 -0.38 5.64
C GLY A 84 1.23 -0.97 7.02
N GLY A 85 2.49 -1.25 7.28
CA GLY A 85 2.98 -1.81 8.52
C GLY A 85 4.50 -1.86 8.53
N ASP A 86 5.04 -2.73 9.36
CA ASP A 86 6.45 -3.06 9.34
C ASP A 86 6.68 -4.57 9.34
N LYS A 87 7.94 -4.98 9.35
CA LYS A 87 8.32 -6.40 9.32
C LYS A 87 7.74 -7.20 10.50
N ARG A 88 7.51 -6.58 11.67
CA ARG A 88 7.02 -7.26 12.88
C ARG A 88 5.54 -7.59 12.79
N SER A 89 4.74 -6.71 12.18
CA SER A 89 3.30 -6.89 12.01
C SER A 89 2.88 -7.52 10.68
N GLN A 90 3.83 -7.75 9.77
CA GLN A 90 3.61 -8.20 8.38
C GLN A 90 2.55 -9.30 8.21
N PRO A 91 2.52 -10.41 8.98
CA PRO A 91 1.51 -11.46 8.77
C PRO A 91 0.08 -10.97 9.01
N ARG A 92 -0.12 -10.09 10.01
CA ARG A 92 -1.43 -9.50 10.32
C ARG A 92 -1.84 -8.51 9.24
N ASP A 93 -0.90 -7.68 8.80
CA ASP A 93 -1.19 -6.61 7.86
C ASP A 93 -1.46 -7.17 6.45
N ILE A 94 -0.79 -8.26 6.04
CA ILE A 94 -1.11 -9.00 4.82
C ILE A 94 -2.55 -9.50 4.84
N ARG A 95 -2.99 -10.15 5.93
CA ARG A 95 -4.36 -10.65 6.05
C ARG A 95 -5.38 -9.52 5.95
N ARG A 96 -5.14 -8.40 6.63
CA ARG A 96 -5.99 -7.21 6.56
C ARG A 96 -6.04 -6.66 5.14
N ALA A 97 -4.90 -6.50 4.48
CA ALA A 97 -4.83 -5.97 3.11
C ALA A 97 -5.58 -6.88 2.12
N GLN A 98 -5.46 -8.20 2.23
CA GLN A 98 -6.21 -9.15 1.40
C GLN A 98 -7.71 -9.04 1.60
N GLN A 99 -8.18 -8.91 2.85
CA GLN A 99 -9.60 -8.71 3.15
C GLN A 99 -10.13 -7.41 2.54
N LEU A 100 -9.41 -6.31 2.74
CA LEU A 100 -9.76 -5.00 2.18
C LEU A 100 -9.80 -5.04 0.65
N TRP A 101 -8.81 -5.69 0.02
CA TRP A 101 -8.78 -5.83 -1.43
C TRP A 101 -9.94 -6.66 -1.97
N GLN A 102 -10.25 -7.79 -1.34
CA GLN A 102 -11.41 -8.60 -1.72
C GLN A 102 -12.72 -7.83 -1.60
N GLN A 103 -12.90 -7.05 -0.54
CA GLN A 103 -14.08 -6.20 -0.36
C GLN A 103 -14.16 -5.14 -1.47
N PHE A 104 -13.05 -4.48 -1.77
CA PHE A 104 -12.96 -3.49 -2.85
C PHE A 104 -13.31 -4.11 -4.21
N THR A 105 -12.73 -5.26 -4.58
CA THR A 105 -12.96 -5.86 -5.89
C THR A 105 -14.37 -6.46 -6.05
N LYS A 106 -15.02 -6.86 -4.96
CA LYS A 106 -16.40 -7.39 -5.00
C LYS A 106 -17.46 -6.31 -5.27
N HIS A 107 -17.16 -5.06 -4.91
CA HIS A 107 -18.08 -3.93 -5.02
C HIS A 107 -17.57 -2.85 -5.98
N ALA A 108 -16.46 -3.10 -6.67
CA ALA A 108 -15.96 -2.20 -7.70
C ALA A 108 -16.85 -2.33 -8.95
N PRO A 109 -17.41 -1.23 -9.48
CA PRO A 109 -18.14 -1.26 -10.74
C PRO A 109 -17.23 -1.60 -11.93
#